data_AF-A4TU78-F1
#
_entry.id   AF-A4TU78-F1
#
_cell.length_a   1.000
_cell.length_b   1.000
_cell.length_c   1.000
_cell.angle_alpha   90.00
_cell.angle_beta   90.00
_cell.angle_gamma   90.00
#
_symmetry.space_group_name_H-M   'P 1'
#
loop_
_entity.id
_entity.type
_entity.pdbx_description
1 polymer ?
#
loop_
_entity_poly.entity_id
_entity_poly.type
_entity_poly.pdbx_seq_one_letter_code
_entity_poly.pdbx_strand_id
1 'polypeptide(L)'
;MVVVTDGENSCDGDPCAAARALKAAKPKLTINVVDVNGLGEGRCMADATGGRVLPMRSAAELPELIRKASGETPVPPGCGP
;
A
#
# COMPACT_ATOMS: atom_id res chain seq x y z
N MET A 1 0.78 6.91 0.39
CA MET A 1 -0.46 6.34 0.97
C MET A 1 -0.25 4.84 1.09
N VAL A 2 -0.76 4.23 2.15
CA VAL A 2 -0.70 2.78 2.37
C VAL A 2 -2.11 2.23 2.33
N VAL A 3 -2.33 1.16 1.56
CA VAL A 3 -3.55 0.36 1.56
C VAL A 3 -3.18 -1.03 2.05
N VAL A 4 -3.92 -1.57 3.02
CA VAL A 4 -3.75 -2.94 3.51
C VAL A 4 -5.02 -3.69 3.13
N THR A 5 -4.89 -4.83 2.44
CA THR A 5 -6.05 -5.58 1.94
C THR A 5 -5.76 -7.08 1.95
N ASP A 6 -6.78 -7.86 2.28
CA ASP A 6 -6.90 -9.31 2.12
C ASP A 6 -7.55 -9.69 0.79
N GLY A 7 -7.61 -8.74 -0.15
CA GLY A 7 -7.92 -8.94 -1.55
C GLY A 7 -9.40 -9.07 -1.91
N GLU A 8 -10.21 -9.61 -1.01
CA GLU A 8 -11.64 -9.76 -1.26
C GLU A 8 -12.36 -8.42 -1.14
N ASN A 9 -12.78 -7.87 -2.28
CA ASN A 9 -13.68 -6.72 -2.30
C ASN A 9 -15.13 -7.22 -2.37
N SER A 10 -15.80 -7.28 -1.22
CA SER A 10 -17.20 -7.70 -1.08
C SER A 10 -18.23 -6.57 -1.36
N CYS A 11 -17.74 -5.38 -1.71
CA CYS A 11 -18.55 -4.22 -2.09
C CYS A 11 -18.46 -4.02 -3.62
N ASP A 12 -19.54 -3.65 -4.30
CA ASP A 12 -19.63 -3.52 -5.78
C ASP A 12 -18.76 -2.41 -6.43
N GLY A 13 -17.74 -1.89 -5.73
CA GLY A 13 -16.84 -0.86 -6.24
C GLY A 13 -15.65 -1.39 -7.06
N ASP A 14 -15.04 -0.52 -7.87
CA ASP A 14 -13.75 -0.78 -8.52
C ASP A 14 -12.63 0.03 -7.81
N PRO A 15 -11.84 -0.59 -6.92
CA PRO A 15 -10.73 0.09 -6.24
C PRO A 15 -9.64 0.55 -7.21
N CYS A 16 -9.49 -0.10 -8.37
CA CYS A 16 -8.55 0.31 -9.42
C CYS A 16 -9.00 1.61 -10.09
N ALA A 17 -10.29 1.72 -10.41
CA ALA A 17 -10.85 2.95 -10.96
C ALA A 17 -10.69 4.12 -9.97
N ALA A 18 -10.95 3.88 -8.68
CA ALA A 18 -10.73 4.87 -7.64
C ALA A 18 -9.25 5.31 -7.57
N ALA A 19 -8.31 4.37 -7.60
CA ALA A 19 -6.88 4.68 -7.60
C ALA A 19 -6.45 5.53 -8.81
N ARG A 20 -6.97 5.24 -10.00
CA ARG A 20 -6.72 6.05 -11.22
C ARG A 20 -7.27 7.46 -11.08
N ALA A 21 -8.51 7.60 -10.59
CA ALA A 21 -9.12 8.90 -10.36
C ALA A 21 -8.33 9.73 -9.33
N LEU A 22 -7.87 9.10 -8.24
CA LEU A 22 -7.04 9.73 -7.23
C LEU A 22 -5.69 10.20 -7.80
N LYS A 23 -5.04 9.41 -8.67
CA LYS A 23 -3.79 9.82 -9.34
C LYS A 23 -4.00 11.01 -10.27
N ALA A 24 -5.09 11.02 -11.03
CA ALA A 24 -5.44 12.14 -11.89
C ALA A 24 -5.66 13.43 -11.09
N ALA A 25 -6.37 13.35 -9.97
CA ALA A 25 -6.60 14.50 -9.09
C ALA A 25 -5.34 14.91 -8.30
N LYS A 26 -4.46 13.97 -7.97
CA LYS A 26 -3.23 14.18 -7.20
C LYS A 26 -2.04 13.51 -7.91
N PRO A 27 -1.40 14.17 -8.89
CA PRO A 27 -0.35 13.55 -9.72
C PRO A 27 0.85 13.00 -8.95
N LYS A 28 1.14 13.55 -7.76
CA LYS A 28 2.21 13.09 -6.86
C LYS A 28 1.79 11.96 -5.90
N LEU A 29 0.52 11.55 -5.92
CA LEU A 29 0.05 10.46 -5.07
C LEU A 29 0.68 9.14 -5.53
N THR A 30 1.17 8.38 -4.54
CA THR A 30 1.63 7.00 -4.68
C THR A 30 0.90 6.14 -3.66
N ILE A 31 0.36 5.01 -4.12
CA ILE A 31 -0.34 4.01 -3.29
C ILE A 31 0.54 2.76 -3.21
N ASN A 32 1.03 2.46 -2.02
CA ASN A 32 1.69 1.18 -1.73
C ASN A 32 0.66 0.24 -1.10
N VAL A 33 0.61 -1.00 -1.58
CA VAL A 33 -0.38 -2.02 -1.17
C VAL A 33 0.34 -3.08 -0.34
N VAL A 34 -0.13 -3.32 0.87
CA VAL A 34 0.23 -4.48 1.69
C VAL A 34 -0.82 -5.56 1.43
N ASP A 35 -0.38 -6.63 0.78
CA ASP A 35 -1.22 -7.75 0.36
C ASP A 35 -1.17 -8.85 1.42
N VAL A 36 -2.27 -9.02 2.15
CA VAL A 36 -2.40 -9.91 3.31
C VAL A 36 -2.62 -11.36 2.90
N ASN A 37 -3.27 -11.60 1.75
CA ASN A 37 -3.61 -12.94 1.27
C ASN A 37 -2.58 -13.47 0.26
N GLY A 38 -1.72 -12.61 -0.27
CA GLY A 38 -0.69 -12.95 -1.25
C GLY A 38 -1.22 -13.25 -2.65
N LEU A 39 -2.51 -12.97 -2.90
CA LEU A 39 -3.18 -13.23 -4.18
C LEU A 39 -2.98 -12.10 -5.20
N GLY A 40 -2.29 -11.01 -4.81
CA GLY A 40 -1.97 -9.88 -5.68
C GLY A 40 -3.17 -8.97 -5.94
N GLU A 41 -4.26 -9.12 -5.19
CA GLU A 41 -5.43 -8.29 -5.30
C GLU A 41 -5.11 -6.85 -4.83
N GLY A 42 -5.67 -5.87 -5.54
CA GLY A 42 -5.29 -4.47 -5.35
C GLY A 42 -3.97 -4.04 -6.02
N ARG A 43 -3.23 -4.95 -6.69
CA ARG A 43 -2.03 -4.60 -7.48
C ARG A 43 -2.26 -3.46 -8.47
N CYS A 44 -3.45 -3.43 -9.09
CA CYS A 44 -3.85 -2.37 -10.00
C CYS A 44 -3.73 -0.96 -9.39
N MET A 45 -3.93 -0.81 -8.08
CA MET A 45 -3.84 0.49 -7.39
C MET A 45 -2.39 0.94 -7.29
N ALA A 46 -1.48 0.01 -6.97
CA ALA A 46 -0.04 0.27 -6.98
C ALA A 46 0.42 0.63 -8.39
N ASP A 47 0.06 -0.18 -9.39
CA ASP A 47 0.45 0.04 -10.78
C ASP A 47 -0.11 1.37 -11.34
N ALA A 48 -1.37 1.72 -11.02
CA ALA A 48 -2.00 2.97 -11.48
C ALA A 48 -1.36 4.23 -10.89
N THR A 49 -0.68 4.13 -9.74
CA THR A 49 -0.11 5.29 -9.04
C THR A 49 1.42 5.32 -9.02
N GLY A 50 2.06 4.24 -9.50
CA GLY A 50 3.52 4.05 -9.46
C GLY A 50 4.06 3.60 -8.10
N GLY A 51 3.22 2.91 -7.31
CA GLY A 51 3.59 2.36 -6.00
C GLY A 51 4.06 0.91 -6.07
N ARG A 52 4.08 0.25 -4.91
CA ARG A 52 4.60 -1.12 -4.73
C ARG A 52 3.58 -2.03 -4.07
N VAL A 53 3.63 -3.32 -4.42
CA VAL A 53 2.92 -4.37 -3.69
C VAL A 53 3.89 -5.07 -2.74
N LEU A 54 3.48 -5.19 -1.48
CA LEU A 54 4.24 -5.75 -0.37
C LEU A 54 3.48 -6.98 0.13
N PRO A 55 3.81 -8.19 -0.35
CA PRO A 55 3.13 -9.40 0.08
C PRO A 55 3.51 -9.74 1.53
N MET A 56 2.51 -10.05 2.34
CA MET A 56 2.69 -10.48 3.72
C MET A 56 2.79 -12.00 3.78
N ARG A 57 3.78 -12.51 4.52
CA ARG A 57 3.96 -13.96 4.73
C ARG A 57 3.47 -14.41 6.10
N SER A 58 3.41 -13.51 7.07
CA SER A 58 2.86 -13.76 8.40
C SER A 58 2.31 -12.47 9.02
N ALA A 59 1.34 -12.59 9.93
CA ALA A 59 0.76 -11.44 10.63
C ALA A 59 1.80 -10.64 11.45
N ALA A 60 2.89 -11.30 11.88
CA ALA A 60 3.98 -10.67 12.62
C ALA A 60 4.76 -9.63 11.80
N GLU A 61 4.70 -9.69 10.47
CA GLU A 61 5.42 -8.77 9.56
C GLU A 61 4.65 -7.48 9.29
N LEU A 62 3.35 -7.42 9.62
CA LEU A 62 2.49 -6.29 9.29
C LEU A 62 3.05 -4.93 9.75
N PRO A 63 3.59 -4.77 10.99
CA PRO A 63 4.18 -3.51 11.41
C PRO A 63 5.33 -3.08 10.51
N GLU A 64 6.22 -4.00 10.14
CA GLU A 64 7.37 -3.69 9.29
C GLU A 64 6.93 -3.34 7.85
N LEU A 65 5.95 -4.06 7.31
CA LEU A 65 5.42 -3.80 5.97
C LEU A 65 4.74 -2.44 5.89
N ILE A 66 3.99 -2.02 6.92
CA ILE A 66 3.39 -0.68 6.97
C ILE A 66 4.48 0.39 6.97
N ARG A 67 5.56 0.24 7.75
CA ARG A 67 6.68 1.20 7.76
C ARG A 67 7.37 1.30 6.40
N LYS A 68 7.61 0.15 5.76
CA LYS A 68 8.15 0.09 4.39
C LYS A 68 7.21 0.75 3.38
N ALA A 69 5.91 0.52 3.50
CA ALA A 69 4.88 1.08 2.61
C ALA A 69 4.67 2.58 2.80
N SER A 70 4.79 3.08 4.02
CA SER A 70 4.68 4.52 4.31
C SER A 70 5.90 5.30 3.86
N GLY A 71 7.03 4.61 3.63
CA GLY A 71 8.31 5.25 3.38
C GLY A 71 8.91 5.86 4.64
N GLU A 72 8.52 5.36 5.82
CA GLU A 72 9.17 5.78 7.07
C GLU A 72 10.67 5.48 7.00
N THR A 73 11.47 6.53 6.99
CA THR A 73 12.91 6.41 7.21
C THR A 73 13.19 6.13 8.68
N PRO A 74 14.09 5.17 9.01
CA PRO A 74 14.58 5.01 10.36
C PRO A 74 15.08 6.35 10.90
N VAL A 75 14.73 6.66 12.15
CA VAL A 75 15.28 7.84 12.83
C VAL A 75 16.80 7.68 12.86
N PRO A 76 17.57 8.68 12.40
CA PRO A 76 19.03 8.60 12.42
C PRO A 76 19.57 8.33 13.82
N PRO A 77 20.68 7.57 13.96
CA PRO A 77 21.34 7.40 15.24
C PRO A 77 21.67 8.77 15.85
N GLY A 78 21.27 9.02 17.10
CA GLY A 78 21.49 10.29 17.79
C GLY A 78 20.34 11.29 17.75
N CYS A 79 19.22 10.97 17.09
CA CYS A 79 17.97 11.72 17.21
C CYS A 79 17.01 10.98 18.16
N GLY A 80 17.21 11.12 19.47
CA GLY A 80 16.29 10.67 20.53
C GLY A 80 16.46 11.60 21.75
N PRO A 81 15.45 11.68 22.65
CA PRO A 81 15.53 12.58 23.81
C PRO A 81 16.72 12.25 24.72
#